data_AF-A0A955GLT0-F1
#
_entry.id   AF-A0A955GLT0-F1
#
_cell.length_a   1.000
_cell.length_b   1.000
_cell.length_c   1.000
_cell.angle_alpha   90.00
_cell.angle_beta   90.00
_cell.angle_gamma   90.00
#
_symmetry.space_group_name_H-M   'P 1'
#
loop_
_entity.id
_entity.type
_entity.pdbx_description
1 polymer ?
#
loop_
_entity_poly.entity_id
_entity_poly.type
_entity_poly.pdbx_seq_one_letter_code
_entity_poly.pdbx_strand_id
1 'polypeptide(L)'
;KNRIAIATTLAFIRHDRLDQTYQISEILIRHPEDLMQKGVGWMLREAGKRDRYSLIDFLNIYAGQMPRTMLGYAIERFEPDLKRYYRGLVAYSN
;
A
#
# COMPACT_ATOMS: atom_id res chain seq x y z
N LYS A 1 10.57 -10.18 17.38
CA LYS A 1 11.15 -9.53 16.18
C LYS A 1 10.17 -8.59 15.44
N ASN A 2 9.03 -8.22 16.04
CA ASN A 2 7.92 -7.51 15.36
C ASN A 2 7.91 -5.98 15.54
N ARG A 3 8.92 -5.40 16.20
CA ARG A 3 8.98 -3.94 16.45
C ARG A 3 9.62 -3.16 15.30
N ILE A 4 10.46 -3.80 14.49
CA ILE A 4 11.28 -3.12 13.47
C ILE A 4 10.40 -2.62 12.31
N ALA A 5 9.49 -3.45 11.79
CA ALA A 5 8.58 -3.07 10.71
C ALA A 5 7.68 -1.89 11.12
N ILE A 6 7.05 -1.97 12.31
CA ILE A 6 6.22 -0.89 12.84
C ILE A 6 7.05 0.40 13.06
N ALA A 7 8.29 0.27 13.55
CA ALA A 7 9.17 1.41 13.77
C ALA A 7 9.65 2.08 12.47
N THR A 8 9.87 1.31 11.39
CA THR A 8 10.21 1.89 10.07
C THR A 8 9.01 2.63 9.50
N THR A 9 7.82 2.04 9.57
CA THR A 9 6.55 2.67 9.18
C THR A 9 6.28 4.00 9.92
N LEU A 10 6.58 4.08 11.22
CA LEU A 10 6.33 5.29 12.02
C LEU A 10 7.34 6.43 11.76
N ALA A 11 8.56 6.10 11.32
CA ALA A 11 9.61 7.08 11.05
C ALA A 11 9.35 7.91 9.77
N PHE A 12 8.75 7.30 8.73
CA PHE A 12 8.56 7.97 7.44
C PHE A 12 7.31 8.85 7.34
N ILE A 13 6.22 8.47 8.02
CA ILE A 13 4.95 9.22 7.98
C ILE A 13 5.05 10.58 8.70
N ARG A 14 6.03 10.75 9.59
CA ARG A 14 6.16 11.95 10.44
C ARG A 14 6.75 13.19 9.77
N HIS A 15 7.23 13.12 8.52
CA HIS A 15 7.93 14.25 7.88
C HIS A 15 7.39 14.63 6.49
N ASP A 16 6.12 14.34 6.20
CA ASP A 16 5.47 14.72 4.93
C ASP A 16 6.12 14.16 3.66
N ARG A 17 6.88 13.07 3.80
CA ARG A 17 7.58 12.42 2.69
C ARG A 17 6.69 11.36 2.04
N LEU A 18 5.60 11.82 1.42
CA LEU A 18 4.69 10.96 0.66
C LEU A 18 5.41 10.29 -0.52
N ASP A 19 6.23 11.03 -1.26
CA ASP A 19 6.98 10.51 -2.41
C ASP A 19 7.88 9.34 -2.02
N GLN A 20 8.58 9.46 -0.88
CA GLN A 20 9.42 8.38 -0.37
C GLN A 20 8.62 7.17 0.09
N THR A 21 7.41 7.40 0.61
CA THR A 21 6.50 6.32 0.98
C THR A 21 6.12 5.50 -0.25
N TYR A 22 5.81 6.14 -1.37
CA TYR A 22 5.51 5.45 -2.63
C TYR A 22 6.75 4.74 -3.21
N GLN A 23 7.92 5.39 -3.22
CA GLN A 23 9.18 4.78 -3.68
C GLN A 23 9.53 3.51 -2.89
N ILE A 24 9.42 3.54 -1.56
CA ILE A 24 9.67 2.36 -0.72
C ILE A 24 8.60 1.28 -0.96
N SER A 25 7.34 1.68 -1.12
CA SER A 25 6.25 0.74 -1.37
C SER A 25 6.43 0.01 -2.70
N GLU A 26 6.92 0.69 -3.73
CA GLU A 26 7.28 0.10 -5.01
C GLU A 26 8.39 -0.96 -4.86
N ILE A 27 9.48 -0.63 -4.15
CA ILE A 27 10.59 -1.56 -3.89
C ILE A 27 10.10 -2.82 -3.17
N LEU A 28 9.18 -2.67 -2.22
CA LEU A 28 8.69 -3.74 -1.35
C LEU A 28 7.46 -4.46 -1.90
N ILE A 29 7.08 -4.19 -3.14
CA ILE A 29 5.75 -4.54 -3.62
C ILE A 29 5.46 -6.05 -3.65
N ARG A 30 6.49 -6.88 -3.87
CA ARG A 30 6.40 -8.36 -3.87
C ARG A 30 7.07 -9.01 -2.66
N HIS A 31 7.25 -8.27 -1.56
CA HIS A 31 7.92 -8.82 -0.38
C HIS A 31 7.17 -10.07 0.15
N PRO A 32 7.87 -11.20 0.40
CA PRO A 32 7.20 -12.47 0.74
C PRO A 32 6.60 -12.48 2.17
N GLU A 33 7.18 -11.72 3.09
CA GLU A 33 6.72 -11.68 4.49
C GLU A 33 5.39 -10.92 4.65
N ASP A 34 4.38 -11.58 5.21
CA ASP A 34 3.05 -11.03 5.47
C ASP A 34 3.07 -9.75 6.34
N LEU A 35 3.95 -9.69 7.35
CA LEU A 35 4.10 -8.49 8.18
C LEU A 35 4.58 -7.28 7.38
N MET A 36 5.45 -7.48 6.38
CA MET A 36 5.90 -6.40 5.51
C MET A 36 4.76 -5.94 4.61
N GLN A 37 3.99 -6.87 4.05
CA GLN A 37 2.83 -6.55 3.22
C GLN A 37 1.79 -5.71 4.00
N LYS A 38 1.52 -6.08 5.25
CA LYS A 38 0.64 -5.32 6.15
C LYS A 38 1.20 -3.93 6.45
N GLY A 39 2.51 -3.85 6.75
CA GLY A 39 3.21 -2.59 7.01
C GLY A 39 3.11 -1.62 5.83
N VAL A 40 3.47 -2.08 4.63
CA VAL A 40 3.41 -1.28 3.39
C VAL A 40 1.96 -0.89 3.05
N GLY A 41 1.01 -1.82 3.15
CA GLY A 41 -0.40 -1.52 2.92
C GLY A 41 -0.96 -0.46 3.88
N TRP A 42 -0.53 -0.48 5.15
CA TRP A 42 -0.90 0.57 6.10
C TRP A 42 -0.24 1.91 5.77
N MET A 43 1.04 1.92 5.37
CA MET A 43 1.72 3.15 4.91
C MET A 43 1.00 3.80 3.72
N LEU A 44 0.64 3.01 2.71
CA LEU A 44 -0.11 3.48 1.55
C LEU A 44 -1.48 4.04 1.95
N ARG A 45 -2.17 3.40 2.90
CA ARG A 45 -3.43 3.91 3.43
C ARG A 45 -3.25 5.26 4.13
N GLU A 46 -2.24 5.40 4.99
CA GLU A 46 -1.98 6.67 5.69
C GLU A 46 -1.56 7.78 4.72
N ALA A 47 -0.77 7.46 3.70
CA ALA A 47 -0.44 8.38 2.60
C ALA A 47 -1.72 8.83 1.85
N GLY A 48 -2.60 7.88 1.51
CA GLY A 48 -3.87 8.15 0.84
C GLY A 48 -4.88 8.96 1.64
N LYS A 49 -4.75 9.02 2.98
CA LYS A 49 -5.55 9.94 3.79
C LYS A 49 -5.13 11.40 3.60
N ARG A 50 -3.87 11.65 3.26
CA ARG A 50 -3.34 12.99 2.99
C ARG A 50 -3.56 13.38 1.54
N ASP A 51 -3.25 12.46 0.62
CA ASP A 51 -3.48 12.65 -0.81
C ASP A 51 -4.02 11.36 -1.43
N ARG A 52 -5.35 11.38 -1.65
CA ARG A 52 -6.07 10.25 -2.26
C ARG A 52 -5.71 10.08 -3.74
N TYR A 53 -5.40 11.15 -4.47
CA TYR A 53 -5.11 11.07 -5.90
C TYR A 53 -3.76 10.40 -6.13
N SER A 54 -2.73 10.79 -5.38
CA SER A 54 -1.43 10.10 -5.44
C SER A 54 -1.52 8.61 -5.10
N LEU A 55 -2.37 8.21 -4.15
CA LEU A 55 -2.61 6.79 -3.86
C LEU A 55 -3.29 6.08 -5.03
N ILE A 56 -4.28 6.73 -5.66
CA ILE A 56 -4.96 6.17 -6.84
C ILE A 56 -3.97 6.00 -8.00
N ASP A 57 -3.11 6.98 -8.25
CA ASP A 57 -2.09 6.91 -9.31
C ASP A 57 -1.11 5.75 -9.06
N PHE A 58 -0.64 5.60 -7.82
CA PHE A 58 0.19 4.46 -7.43
C PHE A 58 -0.55 3.12 -7.66
N LEU A 59 -1.80 3.00 -7.24
CA LEU A 59 -2.58 1.77 -7.38
C LEU A 59 -2.90 1.44 -8.85
N ASN A 60 -3.14 2.44 -9.69
CA ASN A 60 -3.38 2.23 -11.11
C ASN A 60 -2.18 1.59 -11.81
N ILE A 61 -0.96 1.91 -11.38
CA ILE A 61 0.27 1.35 -11.94
C ILE A 61 0.54 -0.05 -11.35
N TYR A 62 0.32 -0.21 -10.05
CA TYR A 62 0.92 -1.31 -9.30
C TYR A 62 -0.04 -2.33 -8.71
N ALA A 63 -1.34 -2.05 -8.60
CA ALA A 63 -2.28 -2.89 -7.85
C ALA A 63 -2.34 -4.34 -8.36
N GLY A 64 -2.16 -4.59 -9.66
CA GLY A 64 -2.12 -5.95 -10.21
C GLY A 64 -0.97 -6.80 -9.67
N GLN A 65 0.15 -6.18 -9.26
CA GLN A 65 1.34 -6.87 -8.76
C GLN A 65 1.36 -7.00 -7.24
N MET A 66 0.45 -6.30 -6.54
CA MET A 66 0.43 -6.26 -5.08
C MET A 66 -0.12 -7.56 -4.50
N PRO A 67 0.49 -8.08 -3.41
CA PRO A 67 -0.10 -9.12 -2.60
C PRO A 67 -1.48 -8.69 -2.09
N ARG A 68 -2.42 -9.65 -2.06
CA ARG A 68 -3.81 -9.40 -1.65
C ARG A 68 -3.92 -8.72 -0.28
N THR A 69 -3.04 -9.09 0.66
CA THR A 69 -2.97 -8.46 1.99
C THR A 69 -2.61 -6.99 1.86
N MET A 70 -1.51 -6.66 1.18
CA MET A 70 -1.05 -5.27 1.00
C MET A 70 -2.11 -4.40 0.35
N LEU A 71 -2.70 -4.87 -0.77
CA LEU A 71 -3.75 -4.14 -1.46
C LEU A 71 -4.97 -3.94 -0.57
N GLY A 72 -5.38 -4.98 0.18
CA GLY A 72 -6.52 -4.92 1.09
C GLY A 72 -6.41 -3.82 2.14
N TYR A 73 -5.21 -3.61 2.70
CA TYR A 73 -4.95 -2.51 3.64
C TYR A 73 -4.96 -1.14 2.94
N ALA A 74 -4.31 -1.02 1.77
CA ALA A 74 -4.21 0.23 1.04
C ALA A 74 -5.60 0.80 0.66
N ILE A 75 -6.53 -0.07 0.21
CA ILE A 75 -7.87 0.32 -0.22
C ILE A 75 -8.93 0.22 0.87
N GLU A 76 -8.56 -0.01 2.15
CA GLU A 76 -9.53 -0.28 3.22
C GLU A 76 -10.59 0.83 3.36
N ARG A 77 -10.22 2.07 3.06
CA ARG A 77 -11.09 3.26 3.16
C ARG A 77 -11.82 3.62 1.86
N PHE A 78 -11.60 2.88 0.78
CA PHE A 78 -12.27 3.15 -0.50
C PHE A 78 -13.73 2.69 -0.48
N GLU A 79 -14.52 3.26 -1.38
CA GLU A 79 -15.90 2.84 -1.60
C GLU A 79 -15.97 1.40 -2.16
N PRO A 80 -17.08 0.68 -1.93
CA PRO A 80 -17.22 -0.72 -2.34
C PRO A 80 -16.89 -1.00 -3.81
N ASP A 81 -17.34 -0.14 -4.72
CA ASP A 81 -17.11 -0.31 -6.17
C ASP A 81 -15.64 -0.18 -6.53
N LEU A 82 -14.95 0.80 -5.95
CA LEU A 82 -13.53 1.01 -6.17
C LEU A 82 -12.69 -0.12 -5.55
N LYS A 83 -13.11 -0.63 -4.38
CA LYS A 83 -12.50 -1.83 -3.78
C LYS A 83 -12.63 -3.04 -4.69
N ARG A 84 -13.82 -3.24 -5.28
CA ARG A 84 -14.09 -4.34 -6.21
C ARG A 84 -13.24 -4.23 -7.47
N TYR A 85 -13.13 -3.02 -8.03
CA TYR A 85 -12.26 -2.74 -9.19
C TYR A 85 -10.82 -3.19 -8.94
N TYR A 86 -10.16 -2.65 -7.90
CA TYR A 86 -8.75 -2.99 -7.64
C TYR A 86 -8.54 -4.46 -7.26
N ARG A 87 -9.47 -5.08 -6.53
CA ARG A 87 -9.40 -6.52 -6.24
C ARG A 87 -9.54 -7.37 -7.51
N GLY A 88 -10.25 -6.88 -8.52
CA GLY A 88 -10.33 -7.52 -9.83
C GLY A 88 -8.98 -7.54 -10.56
N LEU A 89 -8.19 -6.47 -10.47
CA LEU A 89 -6.88 -6.37 -11.17
C LEU A 89 -5.86 -7.43 -10.70
N VAL A 90 -5.86 -7.76 -9.41
CA VAL A 90 -4.99 -8.82 -8.85
C VAL A 90 -5.34 -10.20 -9.42
N ALA A 91 -6.61 -10.45 -9.75
CA ALA A 91 -7.05 -11.75 -10.25
C ALA A 91 -6.59 -12.04 -11.69
N TYR A 92 -6.21 -11.02 -12.47
CA TYR A 92 -5.75 -11.15 -13.86
C TYR A 92 -4.23 -11.15 -14.03
N SER A 93 -3.47 -10.97 -12.95
CA SER A 93 -2.01 -10.83 -12.99
C SER A 93 -1.27 -12.15 -12.73
N ASN A 94 -1.92 -13.30 -12.99
CA ASN A 94 -1.39 -14.64 -12.74
C ASN A 94 -1.24 -15.43 -14.04
#